data_AF-A0A6C0I0A2-F1
#
_entry.id   AF-A0A6C0I0A2-F1
#
_cell.length_a   1.000
_cell.length_b   1.000
_cell.length_c   1.000
_cell.angle_alpha   90.00
_cell.angle_beta   90.00
_cell.angle_gamma   90.00
#
_symmetry.space_group_name_H-M   'P 1'
#
loop_
_entity.id
_entity.type
_entity.pdbx_description
1 polymer ?
#
loop_
_entity_poly.entity_id
_entity_poly.type
_entity_poly.pdbx_seq_one_letter_code
_entity_poly.pdbx_strand_id
1 'polypeptide(L)'
;MYTLSQFADIRSTYSLPIEVKQKIHALCKQLGTELPFTMVQESVQLKDCLRELNKMTDENQEEKRTLLCSILEQHQEEIPAFAPIFFQALCKQVFFSKMYASLFLTLQQWPIFQDVFQTHFSMYEESFHTIRTCSPDDYDEYCKLKKENDERRAFSVFMVYCVQNGSVSQSCYEKTMETLEQCIRETVVLDKKEVMNEYVEHLYLLVTTMKQMHPLVQEIIKMNPKEYPGLNHKMIFRCMDIKV
;
A
#
# COMPACT_ATOMS: atom_id res chain seq x y z
N MET A 1 -6.76 37.46 -8.29
CA MET A 1 -5.45 37.69 -7.63
C MET A 1 -5.65 37.22 -6.20
N TYR A 2 -5.02 36.12 -5.80
CA TYR A 2 -5.26 35.49 -4.49
C TYR A 2 -4.50 36.26 -3.40
N THR A 3 -5.11 36.42 -2.22
CA THR A 3 -4.50 37.10 -1.07
C THR A 3 -3.80 36.08 -0.16
N LEU A 4 -2.73 36.48 0.53
CA LEU A 4 -1.99 35.62 1.48
C LEU A 4 -2.91 35.01 2.57
N SER A 5 -3.98 35.71 2.96
CA SER A 5 -5.00 35.21 3.87
C SER A 5 -5.75 33.98 3.35
N GLN A 6 -5.86 33.80 2.03
CA GLN A 6 -6.53 32.65 1.41
C GLN A 6 -5.67 31.38 1.43
N PHE A 7 -4.38 31.49 1.74
CA PHE A 7 -3.46 30.34 1.86
C PHE A 7 -3.39 29.79 3.29
N ALA A 8 -3.83 30.53 4.31
CA ALA A 8 -3.80 30.09 5.70
C ALA A 8 -4.78 28.93 5.98
N ASP A 9 -5.83 28.81 5.19
CA ASP A 9 -6.85 27.75 5.31
C ASP A 9 -6.54 26.49 4.48
N ILE A 10 -5.45 26.49 3.71
CA ILE A 10 -4.99 25.29 3.01
C ILE A 10 -4.30 24.38 4.03
N ARG A 11 -5.08 23.52 4.69
CA ARG A 11 -4.55 22.35 5.42
C ARG A 11 -4.00 21.34 4.42
N SER A 12 -2.83 21.65 3.88
CA SER A 12 -2.10 20.77 2.97
C SER A 12 -1.39 19.69 3.77
N THR A 13 -1.81 18.44 3.61
CA THR A 13 -1.01 17.24 3.94
C THR A 13 0.22 17.07 3.05
N TYR A 14 0.39 17.95 2.06
CA TYR A 14 1.51 17.94 1.14
C TYR A 14 2.73 18.63 1.75
N SER A 15 3.76 17.84 2.08
CA SER A 15 5.10 18.38 2.33
C SER A 15 5.70 18.85 1.01
N LEU A 16 6.22 20.08 0.97
CA LEU A 16 7.00 20.57 -0.17
C LEU A 16 8.13 19.57 -0.52
N PRO A 17 8.40 19.31 -1.80
CA PRO A 17 9.55 18.50 -2.22
C PRO A 17 10.86 19.06 -1.65
N ILE A 18 11.81 18.18 -1.31
CA ILE A 18 13.08 18.56 -0.67
C ILE A 18 13.85 19.59 -1.52
N GLU A 19 13.85 19.43 -2.84
CA GLU A 19 14.50 20.35 -3.78
C GLU A 19 13.91 21.76 -3.73
N VAL A 20 12.61 21.88 -3.52
CA VAL A 20 11.91 23.17 -3.37
C VAL A 20 12.25 23.79 -2.02
N LYS A 21 12.24 23.01 -0.94
CA LYS A 21 12.67 23.46 0.39
C LYS A 21 14.12 23.96 0.39
N GLN A 22 15.02 23.26 -0.31
CA GLN A 22 16.43 23.64 -0.47
C GLN A 22 16.59 24.96 -1.23
N LYS A 23 15.83 25.18 -2.30
CA LYS A 23 15.83 26.45 -3.04
C LYS A 23 15.32 27.61 -2.18
N ILE A 24 14.23 27.41 -1.44
CA ILE A 24 13.70 28.44 -0.53
C ILE A 24 14.71 28.74 0.59
N HIS A 25 15.36 27.72 1.15
CA HIS A 25 16.43 27.91 2.13
C HIS A 25 17.60 28.74 1.57
N ALA A 26 18.05 28.44 0.35
CA ALA A 26 19.12 29.19 -0.30
C ALA A 26 18.73 30.67 -0.50
N LEU A 27 17.49 30.93 -0.92
CA LEU A 27 16.92 32.28 -1.05
C LEU A 27 16.85 33.00 0.30
N CYS A 28 16.31 32.38 1.35
CA CYS A 28 16.23 32.97 2.68
C CYS A 28 17.61 33.36 3.21
N LYS A 29 18.63 32.51 2.98
CA LYS A 29 20.03 32.78 3.33
C LYS A 29 20.62 33.96 2.57
N GLN A 30 20.34 34.08 1.26
CA GLN A 30 20.78 35.22 0.45
C GLN A 30 20.10 36.53 0.86
N LEU A 31 18.86 36.46 1.31
CA LEU A 31 18.04 37.61 1.70
C LEU A 31 18.19 37.98 3.18
N GLY A 32 18.91 37.18 3.98
CA GLY A 32 19.06 37.42 5.42
C GLY A 32 17.74 37.29 6.20
N THR A 33 16.84 36.43 5.74
CA THR A 33 15.50 36.26 6.33
C THR A 33 15.36 34.92 7.04
N GLU A 34 14.51 34.86 8.06
CA GLU A 34 14.20 33.62 8.78
C GLU A 34 13.43 32.64 7.89
N LEU A 35 13.70 31.35 8.06
CA LEU A 35 13.02 30.30 7.31
C LEU A 35 11.57 30.17 7.79
N PRO A 36 10.57 30.21 6.88
CA PRO A 36 9.16 30.07 7.25
C PRO A 36 8.75 28.63 7.57
N PHE A 37 9.70 27.70 7.62
CA PHE A 37 9.50 26.29 7.94
C PHE A 37 10.77 25.69 8.54
N THR A 38 10.60 24.65 9.36
CA THR A 38 11.71 23.85 9.84
C THR A 38 12.25 22.97 8.72
N MET A 39 13.55 23.04 8.46
CA MET A 39 14.23 22.02 7.65
C MET A 39 14.30 20.74 8.48
N VAL A 40 13.34 19.84 8.31
CA VAL A 40 13.48 18.47 8.83
C VAL A 40 14.49 17.78 7.94
N GLN A 41 15.78 17.85 8.30
CA GLN A 41 16.73 16.84 7.84
C GLN A 41 16.27 15.53 8.44
N GLU A 42 16.13 14.48 7.63
CA GLU A 42 15.98 13.13 8.17
C GLU A 42 17.10 12.91 9.18
N SER A 43 16.70 12.57 10.40
CA SER A 43 17.64 12.24 11.47
C SER A 43 18.58 11.12 10.99
N VAL A 44 19.79 11.10 11.53
CA VAL A 44 20.77 10.05 11.21
C VAL A 44 20.18 8.68 11.54
N GLN A 45 19.41 8.62 12.62
CA GLN A 45 18.72 7.46 13.16
C GLN A 45 17.64 6.94 12.22
N LEU A 46 16.84 7.83 11.63
CA LEU A 46 15.82 7.43 10.65
C LEU A 46 16.48 6.79 9.41
N LYS A 47 17.61 7.36 8.94
CA LYS A 47 18.38 6.77 7.84
C LYS A 47 18.95 5.40 8.20
N ASP A 48 19.38 5.22 9.45
CA ASP A 48 19.84 3.92 9.94
C ASP A 48 18.70 2.88 9.96
N CYS A 49 17.50 3.26 10.40
CA CYS A 49 16.31 2.39 10.33
C CYS A 49 16.00 1.97 8.89
N LEU A 50 16.02 2.92 7.95
CA LEU A 50 15.78 2.65 6.54
C LEU A 50 16.88 1.78 5.92
N ARG A 51 18.13 1.95 6.35
CA ARG A 51 19.24 1.11 5.91
C ARG A 51 19.03 -0.34 6.34
N GLU A 52 18.66 -0.58 7.60
CA GLU A 52 18.43 -1.95 8.06
C GLU A 52 17.19 -2.58 7.40
N LEU A 53 16.11 -1.81 7.22
CA LEU A 53 14.91 -2.26 6.52
C LEU A 53 15.21 -2.68 5.06
N ASN A 54 15.95 -1.85 4.32
CA ASN A 54 16.28 -2.12 2.90
C ASN A 54 17.29 -3.27 2.72
N LYS A 55 18.03 -3.65 3.77
CA LYS A 55 18.98 -4.76 3.75
C LYS A 55 18.37 -6.07 4.26
N MET A 56 17.11 -6.05 4.67
CA MET A 56 16.43 -7.20 5.22
C MET A 56 16.17 -8.23 4.12
N THR A 57 16.57 -9.47 4.38
CA THR A 57 16.35 -10.65 3.53
C THR A 57 15.90 -11.81 4.41
N ASP A 58 15.40 -12.89 3.82
CA ASP A 58 15.00 -14.09 4.56
C ASP A 58 16.13 -14.66 5.43
N GLU A 59 17.39 -14.55 4.97
CA GLU A 59 18.58 -15.07 5.64
C GLU A 59 19.02 -14.24 6.86
N ASN A 60 18.79 -12.92 6.83
CA ASN A 60 19.29 -12.00 7.84
C ASN A 60 18.18 -11.25 8.62
N GLN A 61 16.91 -11.60 8.38
CA GLN A 61 15.76 -10.87 8.91
C GLN A 61 15.80 -10.71 10.43
N GLU A 62 16.27 -11.71 11.17
CA GLU A 62 16.27 -11.67 12.64
C GLU A 62 17.32 -10.69 13.18
N GLU A 63 18.52 -10.71 12.61
CA GLU A 63 19.59 -9.76 12.93
C GLU A 63 19.12 -8.33 12.61
N LYS A 64 18.56 -8.12 11.41
CA LYS A 64 18.12 -6.79 10.95
C LYS A 64 16.94 -6.27 11.75
N ARG A 65 15.99 -7.13 12.12
CA ARG A 65 14.88 -6.80 13.03
C ARG A 65 15.40 -6.35 14.39
N THR A 66 16.33 -7.10 14.96
CA THR A 66 16.91 -6.78 16.28
C THR A 66 17.61 -5.42 16.26
N LEU A 67 18.43 -5.17 15.24
CA LEU A 67 19.11 -3.87 15.07
C LEU A 67 18.10 -2.73 14.90
N LEU A 68 17.11 -2.89 14.03
CA LEU A 68 16.07 -1.90 13.80
C LEU A 68 15.29 -1.58 15.09
N CYS A 69 14.89 -2.60 15.85
CA CYS A 69 14.18 -2.40 17.11
C CYS A 69 15.06 -1.67 18.13
N SER A 70 16.34 -2.04 18.23
CA SER A 70 17.28 -1.36 19.13
C SER A 70 17.45 0.13 18.82
N ILE A 71 17.48 0.51 17.53
CA ILE A 71 17.55 1.92 17.11
C ILE A 71 16.27 2.66 17.51
N LEU A 72 15.09 2.09 17.24
CA LEU A 72 13.81 2.70 17.59
C LEU A 72 13.58 2.80 19.11
N GLU A 73 14.06 1.83 19.88
CA GLU A 73 14.00 1.86 21.35
C GLU A 73 14.87 2.98 21.94
N GLN A 74 16.04 3.22 21.35
CA GLN A 74 16.94 4.31 21.74
C GLN A 74 16.45 5.68 21.29
N HIS A 75 15.64 5.73 20.23
CA HIS A 75 15.20 6.94 19.55
C HIS A 75 13.69 6.93 19.31
N GLN A 76 12.92 6.84 20.39
CA GLN A 76 11.46 6.72 20.30
C GLN A 76 10.78 7.91 19.62
N GLU A 77 11.41 9.09 19.65
CA GLU A 77 10.99 10.30 18.96
C GLU A 77 10.93 10.14 17.42
N GLU A 78 11.66 9.18 16.86
CA GLU A 78 11.71 8.91 15.42
C GLU A 78 10.60 7.97 14.95
N ILE A 79 10.00 7.21 15.86
CA ILE A 79 8.98 6.20 15.54
C ILE A 79 7.81 6.81 14.74
N PRO A 80 7.26 8.00 15.08
CA PRO A 80 6.19 8.61 14.31
C PRO A 80 6.57 8.95 12.86
N ALA A 81 7.84 9.26 12.60
CA ALA A 81 8.33 9.50 11.25
C ALA A 81 8.61 8.18 10.51
N PHE A 82 9.10 7.16 11.21
CA PHE A 82 9.44 5.87 10.62
C PHE A 82 8.22 5.03 10.24
N ALA A 83 7.17 5.01 11.07
CA ALA A 83 5.97 4.21 10.84
C ALA A 83 5.34 4.40 9.44
N PRO A 84 5.03 5.63 8.96
CA PRO A 84 4.50 5.81 7.61
C PRO A 84 5.50 5.43 6.51
N ILE A 85 6.82 5.59 6.73
CA ILE A 85 7.84 5.20 5.75
C ILE A 85 7.94 3.68 5.63
N PHE A 86 7.81 2.95 6.74
CA PHE A 86 7.71 1.49 6.74
C PHE A 86 6.53 1.01 5.87
N PHE A 87 5.34 1.63 6.02
CA PHE A 87 4.18 1.31 5.19
C PHE A 87 4.34 1.71 3.71
N GLN A 88 5.09 2.77 3.41
CA GLN A 88 5.45 3.07 2.02
C GLN A 88 6.44 2.05 1.43
N ALA A 89 7.33 1.49 2.25
CA ALA A 89 8.29 0.50 1.80
C ALA A 89 7.61 -0.85 1.47
N LEU A 90 6.65 -1.29 2.30
CA LEU A 90 5.97 -2.57 2.08
C LEU A 90 5.12 -2.58 0.79
N CYS A 91 4.54 -1.45 0.41
CA CYS A 91 3.72 -1.37 -0.79
C CYS A 91 4.53 -1.43 -2.10
N LYS A 92 5.87 -1.36 -2.05
CA LYS A 92 6.70 -1.33 -3.27
C LYS A 92 6.84 -2.69 -3.94
N GLN A 93 6.82 -3.78 -3.18
CA GLN A 93 7.12 -5.12 -3.70
C GLN A 93 6.37 -6.21 -2.94
N VAL A 94 5.46 -6.89 -3.63
CA VAL A 94 4.65 -7.99 -3.09
C VAL A 94 5.47 -9.18 -2.56
N PHE A 95 6.68 -9.39 -3.10
CA PHE A 95 7.56 -10.49 -2.70
C PHE A 95 7.94 -10.42 -1.22
N PHE A 96 8.13 -9.22 -0.69
CA PHE A 96 8.54 -9.01 0.70
C PHE A 96 7.36 -8.95 1.68
N SER A 97 6.11 -9.09 1.23
CA SER A 97 4.92 -8.93 2.08
C SER A 97 4.92 -9.85 3.30
N LYS A 98 5.44 -11.09 3.20
CA LYS A 98 5.54 -12.02 4.34
C LYS A 98 6.55 -11.55 5.39
N MET A 99 7.72 -11.13 4.92
CA MET A 99 8.80 -10.59 5.78
C MET A 99 8.32 -9.33 6.48
N TYR A 100 7.67 -8.41 5.76
CA TYR A 100 7.12 -7.20 6.34
C TYR A 100 5.97 -7.46 7.31
N ALA A 101 5.11 -8.44 7.07
CA ALA A 101 4.07 -8.84 8.03
C ALA A 101 4.67 -9.38 9.34
N SER A 102 5.75 -10.17 9.23
CA SER A 102 6.50 -10.62 10.41
C SER A 102 7.14 -9.44 11.15
N LEU A 103 7.76 -8.49 10.44
CA LEU A 103 8.32 -7.28 11.05
C LEU A 103 7.23 -6.44 11.74
N PHE A 104 6.10 -6.25 11.08
CA PHE A 104 4.96 -5.49 11.61
C PHE A 104 4.47 -6.04 12.95
N LEU A 105 4.37 -7.36 13.10
CA LEU A 105 4.00 -8.00 14.38
C LEU A 105 4.94 -7.57 15.54
N THR A 106 6.23 -7.40 15.28
CA THR A 106 7.18 -6.86 16.28
C THR A 106 6.99 -5.36 16.50
N LEU A 107 6.84 -4.59 15.41
CA LEU A 107 6.70 -3.13 15.47
C LEU A 107 5.40 -2.68 16.18
N GLN A 108 4.39 -3.54 16.26
CA GLN A 108 3.14 -3.29 16.99
C GLN A 108 3.30 -3.05 18.49
N GLN A 109 4.49 -3.29 19.07
CA GLN A 109 4.79 -2.82 20.42
C GLN A 109 4.69 -1.29 20.57
N TRP A 110 4.79 -0.54 19.47
CA TRP A 110 4.53 0.89 19.43
C TRP A 110 3.16 1.17 18.77
N PRO A 111 2.17 1.70 19.52
CA PRO A 111 0.78 1.82 19.06
C PRO A 111 0.58 2.52 17.71
N ILE A 112 1.44 3.48 17.37
CA ILE A 112 1.38 4.23 16.12
C ILE A 112 1.43 3.35 14.87
N PHE A 113 2.07 2.16 14.92
CA PHE A 113 2.05 1.23 13.79
C PHE A 113 0.65 0.70 13.52
N GLN A 114 -0.15 0.48 14.57
CA GLN A 114 -1.54 0.08 14.41
C GLN A 114 -2.39 1.23 13.85
N ASP A 115 -2.16 2.46 14.31
CA ASP A 115 -2.88 3.65 13.79
C ASP A 115 -2.60 3.89 12.30
N VAL A 116 -1.33 3.77 11.91
CA VAL A 116 -0.91 3.88 10.50
C VAL A 116 -1.48 2.71 9.68
N PHE A 117 -1.49 1.49 10.22
CA PHE A 117 -2.16 0.35 9.57
C PHE A 117 -3.63 0.63 9.28
N GLN A 118 -4.40 1.09 10.28
CA GLN A 118 -5.84 1.34 10.12
C GLN A 118 -6.11 2.44 9.08
N THR A 119 -5.27 3.47 9.05
CA THR A 119 -5.33 4.53 8.03
C THR A 119 -5.09 3.95 6.64
N HIS A 120 -4.01 3.18 6.46
CA HIS A 120 -3.69 2.55 5.18
C HIS A 120 -4.75 1.52 4.75
N PHE A 121 -5.28 0.73 5.67
CA PHE A 121 -6.32 -0.25 5.40
C PHE A 121 -7.60 0.43 4.90
N SER A 122 -7.99 1.55 5.52
CA SER A 122 -9.16 2.32 5.08
C SER A 122 -8.98 2.87 3.66
N MET A 123 -7.81 3.46 3.37
CA MET A 123 -7.49 3.96 2.02
C MET A 123 -7.42 2.81 0.99
N TYR A 124 -6.88 1.67 1.39
CA TYR A 124 -6.80 0.46 0.57
C TYR A 124 -8.19 -0.06 0.20
N GLU A 125 -9.10 -0.18 1.16
CA GLU A 125 -10.48 -0.59 0.91
C GLU A 125 -11.18 0.35 -0.09
N GLU A 126 -11.10 1.67 0.17
CA GLU A 126 -11.70 2.68 -0.72
C GLU A 126 -11.10 2.64 -2.14
N SER A 127 -9.82 2.28 -2.25
CA SER A 127 -9.13 2.28 -3.55
C SER A 127 -9.69 1.26 -4.53
N PHE A 128 -10.38 0.19 -4.07
CA PHE A 128 -11.06 -0.75 -4.96
C PHE A 128 -12.16 -0.08 -5.79
N HIS A 129 -12.86 0.91 -5.25
CA HIS A 129 -13.92 1.62 -5.99
C HIS A 129 -13.39 2.59 -7.06
N THR A 130 -12.08 2.82 -7.08
CA THR A 130 -11.42 3.77 -7.98
C THR A 130 -10.49 3.12 -8.99
N ILE A 131 -10.49 1.78 -9.07
CA ILE A 131 -9.66 1.04 -10.02
C ILE A 131 -9.97 1.48 -11.44
N ARG A 132 -8.92 1.88 -12.13
CA ARG A 132 -8.92 2.33 -13.51
C ARG A 132 -7.67 1.83 -14.22
N THR A 133 -7.77 1.75 -15.53
CA THR A 133 -6.71 1.28 -16.43
C THR A 133 -6.70 2.18 -17.66
N CYS A 134 -5.52 2.43 -18.23
CA CYS A 134 -5.39 3.19 -19.47
C CYS A 134 -4.55 2.42 -20.49
N SER A 135 -4.55 2.88 -21.74
CA SER A 135 -3.67 2.35 -22.78
C SER A 135 -2.21 2.66 -22.43
N PRO A 136 -1.25 1.77 -22.77
CA PRO A 136 0.18 2.06 -22.72
C PRO A 136 0.61 3.29 -23.57
N ASP A 137 -0.24 3.75 -24.48
CA ASP A 137 0.01 4.96 -25.29
C ASP A 137 0.13 6.22 -24.42
N ASP A 138 -0.64 6.30 -23.32
CA ASP A 138 -0.45 7.31 -22.28
C ASP A 138 0.51 6.75 -21.23
N TYR A 139 1.80 6.75 -21.57
CA TYR A 139 2.83 6.06 -20.80
C TYR A 139 2.92 6.53 -19.34
N ASP A 140 2.78 7.84 -19.11
CA ASP A 140 2.87 8.42 -17.77
C ASP A 140 1.70 8.00 -16.89
N GLU A 141 0.46 8.11 -17.39
CA GLU A 141 -0.71 7.65 -16.65
C GLU A 141 -0.69 6.11 -16.51
N TYR A 142 -0.24 5.38 -17.53
CA TYR A 142 -0.12 3.93 -17.47
C TYR A 142 0.84 3.48 -16.37
N CYS A 143 2.02 4.11 -16.29
CA CYS A 143 2.99 3.81 -15.23
C CYS A 143 2.44 4.15 -13.85
N LYS A 144 1.71 5.27 -13.71
CA LYS A 144 1.07 5.66 -12.46
C LYS A 144 0.02 4.64 -12.01
N LEU A 145 -0.92 4.29 -12.90
CA LEU A 145 -1.96 3.31 -12.61
C LEU A 145 -1.40 1.92 -12.34
N LYS A 146 -0.35 1.52 -13.08
CA LYS A 146 0.34 0.26 -12.85
C LYS A 146 0.95 0.22 -11.45
N LYS A 147 1.60 1.30 -11.03
CA LYS A 147 2.14 1.43 -9.67
C LYS A 147 1.05 1.36 -8.60
N GLU A 148 -0.05 2.09 -8.76
CA GLU A 148 -1.19 2.05 -7.82
C GLU A 148 -1.78 0.62 -7.70
N ASN A 149 -1.91 -0.09 -8.83
CA ASN A 149 -2.36 -1.49 -8.83
C ASN A 149 -1.36 -2.41 -8.10
N ASP A 150 -0.06 -2.23 -8.32
CA ASP A 150 0.98 -3.04 -7.69
C ASP A 150 1.09 -2.77 -6.18
N GLU A 151 0.89 -1.52 -5.74
CA GLU A 151 0.78 -1.14 -4.32
C GLU A 151 -0.43 -1.81 -3.64
N ARG A 152 -1.61 -1.80 -4.28
CA ARG A 152 -2.79 -2.54 -3.78
C ARG A 152 -2.50 -4.04 -3.66
N ARG A 153 -1.82 -4.65 -4.64
CA ARG A 153 -1.49 -6.09 -4.60
C ARG A 153 -0.55 -6.41 -3.45
N ALA A 154 0.50 -5.60 -3.27
CA ALA A 154 1.46 -5.75 -2.18
C ALA A 154 0.76 -5.66 -0.82
N PHE A 155 -0.15 -4.69 -0.65
CA PHE A 155 -0.92 -4.53 0.58
C PHE A 155 -1.92 -5.69 0.80
N SER A 156 -2.58 -6.18 -0.25
CA SER A 156 -3.50 -7.34 -0.17
C SER A 156 -2.80 -8.56 0.42
N VAL A 157 -1.61 -8.89 -0.11
CA VAL A 157 -0.81 -10.05 0.33
C VAL A 157 -0.23 -9.82 1.73
N PHE A 158 0.24 -8.60 2.02
CA PHE A 158 0.71 -8.23 3.36
C PHE A 158 -0.39 -8.40 4.41
N MET A 159 -1.60 -7.88 4.15
CA MET A 159 -2.74 -7.98 5.05
C MET A 159 -3.07 -9.45 5.36
N VAL A 160 -3.10 -10.32 4.35
CA VAL A 160 -3.34 -11.76 4.57
C VAL A 160 -2.27 -12.39 5.46
N TYR A 161 -0.98 -12.08 5.24
CA TYR A 161 0.08 -12.58 6.12
C TYR A 161 -0.03 -12.04 7.55
N CYS A 162 -0.47 -10.78 7.72
CA CYS A 162 -0.75 -10.21 9.03
C CYS A 162 -1.92 -10.91 9.74
N VAL A 163 -2.95 -11.32 8.99
CA VAL A 163 -4.04 -12.14 9.53
C VAL A 163 -3.52 -13.52 9.94
N GLN A 164 -2.73 -14.16 9.08
CA GLN A 164 -2.17 -15.50 9.34
C GLN A 164 -1.22 -15.54 10.55
N ASN A 165 -0.49 -14.46 10.81
CA ASN A 165 0.41 -14.37 11.97
C ASN A 165 -0.25 -13.77 13.23
N GLY A 166 -1.53 -13.38 13.15
CA GLY A 166 -2.30 -12.84 14.26
C GLY A 166 -2.07 -11.37 14.60
N SER A 167 -1.26 -10.64 13.82
CA SER A 167 -1.08 -9.19 14.00
C SER A 167 -2.33 -8.38 13.62
N VAL A 168 -3.18 -8.91 12.74
CA VAL A 168 -4.41 -8.27 12.29
C VAL A 168 -5.58 -9.23 12.45
N SER A 169 -6.76 -8.69 12.79
CA SER A 169 -8.00 -9.46 12.93
C SER A 169 -8.44 -10.10 11.61
N GLN A 170 -8.97 -11.32 11.68
CA GLN A 170 -9.62 -12.03 10.56
C GLN A 170 -10.70 -11.17 9.87
N SER A 171 -11.36 -10.28 10.62
CA SER A 171 -12.37 -9.36 10.09
C SER A 171 -11.85 -8.41 9.00
N CYS A 172 -10.54 -8.10 8.98
CA CYS A 172 -9.95 -7.31 7.91
C CYS A 172 -9.96 -8.09 6.57
N TYR A 173 -9.65 -9.38 6.60
CA TYR A 173 -9.73 -10.24 5.42
C TYR A 173 -11.17 -10.39 4.93
N GLU A 174 -12.10 -10.65 5.86
CA GLU A 174 -13.53 -10.78 5.53
C GLU A 174 -14.08 -9.52 4.87
N LYS A 175 -13.78 -8.35 5.45
CA LYS A 175 -14.19 -7.06 4.89
C LYS A 175 -13.62 -6.82 3.49
N THR A 176 -12.32 -7.08 3.29
CA THR A 176 -11.71 -6.95 1.95
C THR A 176 -12.33 -7.88 0.93
N MET A 177 -12.65 -9.13 1.33
CA MET A 177 -13.33 -10.08 0.46
C MET A 177 -14.75 -9.62 0.09
N GLU A 178 -15.50 -9.07 1.05
CA GLU A 178 -16.83 -8.49 0.81
C GLU A 178 -16.77 -7.29 -0.16
N THR A 179 -15.86 -6.35 0.08
CA THR A 179 -15.62 -5.19 -0.81
C THR A 179 -15.28 -5.65 -2.24
N LEU A 180 -14.35 -6.60 -2.36
CA LEU A 180 -13.94 -7.13 -3.66
C LEU A 180 -15.06 -7.87 -4.37
N GLU A 181 -15.85 -8.66 -3.64
CA GLU A 181 -17.01 -9.36 -4.18
C GLU A 181 -18.03 -8.38 -4.76
N GLN A 182 -18.35 -7.32 -4.03
CA GLN A 182 -19.25 -6.27 -4.51
C GLN A 182 -18.73 -5.65 -5.80
N CYS A 183 -17.46 -5.22 -5.82
CA CYS A 183 -16.81 -4.65 -7.00
C CYS A 183 -16.87 -5.59 -8.22
N ILE A 184 -16.64 -6.90 -8.02
CA ILE A 184 -16.72 -7.92 -9.06
C ILE A 184 -18.14 -8.04 -9.60
N ARG A 185 -19.15 -8.15 -8.72
CA ARG A 185 -20.56 -8.31 -9.12
C ARG A 185 -21.07 -7.11 -9.89
N GLU A 186 -20.64 -5.90 -9.54
CA GLU A 186 -20.99 -4.67 -10.26
C GLU A 186 -20.27 -4.56 -11.61
N THR A 187 -19.01 -5.02 -11.70
CA THR A 187 -18.18 -4.82 -12.89
C THR A 187 -18.40 -5.89 -13.95
N VAL A 188 -18.73 -7.13 -13.55
CA VAL A 188 -18.85 -8.28 -14.48
C VAL A 188 -19.94 -8.09 -15.54
N VAL A 189 -20.96 -7.28 -15.25
CA VAL A 189 -22.06 -6.93 -16.18
C VAL A 189 -21.73 -5.73 -17.09
N LEU A 190 -20.59 -5.07 -16.90
CA LEU A 190 -20.13 -3.92 -17.68
C LEU A 190 -19.01 -4.36 -18.64
N ASP A 191 -18.90 -3.74 -19.82
CA ASP A 191 -17.76 -3.99 -20.73
C ASP A 191 -16.48 -3.28 -20.26
N LYS A 192 -16.02 -3.62 -19.04
CA LYS A 192 -14.84 -3.08 -18.37
C LYS A 192 -13.82 -4.17 -18.04
N LYS A 193 -13.42 -4.93 -19.06
CA LYS A 193 -12.55 -6.11 -18.91
C LYS A 193 -11.24 -5.83 -18.18
N GLU A 194 -10.58 -4.71 -18.47
CA GLU A 194 -9.30 -4.39 -17.83
C GLU A 194 -9.43 -4.14 -16.32
N VAL A 195 -10.50 -3.44 -15.89
CA VAL A 195 -10.81 -3.24 -14.47
C VAL A 195 -11.21 -4.56 -13.80
N MET A 196 -12.04 -5.37 -14.47
CA MET A 196 -12.40 -6.71 -14.00
C MET A 196 -11.18 -7.61 -13.82
N ASN A 197 -10.18 -7.47 -14.71
CA ASN A 197 -8.94 -8.25 -14.63
C ASN A 197 -8.17 -7.91 -13.34
N GLU A 198 -8.11 -6.63 -12.97
CA GLU A 198 -7.48 -6.20 -11.71
C GLU A 198 -8.19 -6.82 -10.49
N TYR A 199 -9.53 -6.82 -10.45
CA TYR A 199 -10.27 -7.47 -9.36
C TYR A 199 -10.04 -8.98 -9.28
N VAL A 200 -10.01 -9.68 -10.43
CA VAL A 200 -9.74 -11.13 -10.47
C VAL A 200 -8.32 -11.45 -10.02
N GLU A 201 -7.34 -10.60 -10.33
CA GLU A 201 -5.98 -10.73 -9.79
C GLU A 201 -5.94 -10.53 -8.27
N HIS A 202 -6.69 -9.58 -7.72
CA HIS A 202 -6.80 -9.44 -6.26
C HIS A 202 -7.46 -10.65 -5.61
N LEU A 203 -8.53 -11.17 -6.20
CA LEU A 203 -9.22 -12.38 -5.72
C LEU A 203 -8.26 -13.57 -5.70
N TYR A 204 -7.51 -13.76 -6.78
CA TYR A 204 -6.48 -14.79 -6.88
C TYR A 204 -5.47 -14.66 -5.74
N LEU A 205 -4.90 -13.46 -5.53
CA LEU A 205 -3.89 -13.23 -4.49
C LEU A 205 -4.44 -13.50 -3.08
N LEU A 206 -5.64 -13.00 -2.77
CA LEU A 206 -6.26 -13.18 -1.46
C LEU A 206 -6.52 -14.66 -1.16
N VAL A 207 -7.14 -15.39 -2.09
CA VAL A 207 -7.49 -16.81 -1.94
C VAL A 207 -6.23 -17.68 -1.85
N THR A 208 -5.28 -17.49 -2.75
CA THR A 208 -4.05 -18.32 -2.78
C THR A 208 -3.12 -18.05 -1.61
N THR A 209 -3.01 -16.79 -1.17
CA THR A 209 -2.19 -16.44 0.01
C THR A 209 -2.85 -16.97 1.28
N MET A 210 -4.17 -16.82 1.41
CA MET A 210 -4.92 -17.31 2.58
C MET A 210 -4.96 -18.84 2.63
N LYS A 211 -4.81 -19.50 1.46
CA LYS A 211 -5.01 -20.95 1.28
C LYS A 211 -6.41 -21.40 1.68
N GLN A 212 -7.39 -20.59 1.32
CA GLN A 212 -8.79 -20.84 1.64
C GLN A 212 -9.66 -20.50 0.42
N MET A 213 -10.35 -21.49 -0.13
CA MET A 213 -11.23 -21.30 -1.28
C MET A 213 -12.41 -20.39 -0.93
N HIS A 214 -12.70 -19.41 -1.79
CA HIS A 214 -13.87 -18.54 -1.65
C HIS A 214 -14.98 -18.95 -2.65
N PRO A 215 -16.28 -18.95 -2.25
CA PRO A 215 -17.39 -19.31 -3.15
C PRO A 215 -17.42 -18.52 -4.47
N LEU A 216 -17.06 -17.23 -4.42
CA LEU A 216 -17.01 -16.36 -5.60
C LEU A 216 -16.11 -16.91 -6.72
N VAL A 217 -15.03 -17.61 -6.37
CA VAL A 217 -14.14 -18.26 -7.37
C VAL A 217 -14.93 -19.28 -8.20
N GLN A 218 -15.72 -20.11 -7.53
CA GLN A 218 -16.54 -21.14 -8.18
C GLN A 218 -17.70 -20.55 -8.97
N GLU A 219 -18.23 -19.40 -8.54
CA GLU A 219 -19.22 -18.64 -9.31
C GLU A 219 -18.63 -18.12 -10.62
N ILE A 220 -17.48 -17.45 -10.57
CA ILE A 220 -16.80 -16.89 -11.76
C ILE A 220 -16.47 -17.99 -12.77
N ILE A 221 -15.98 -19.15 -12.30
CA ILE A 221 -15.66 -20.29 -13.17
C ILE A 221 -16.85 -20.76 -14.00
N LYS A 222 -18.08 -20.62 -13.47
CA LYS A 222 -19.32 -21.07 -14.13
C LYS A 222 -19.93 -19.99 -15.04
N MET A 223 -19.44 -18.76 -14.99
CA MET A 223 -19.99 -17.66 -15.80
C MET A 223 -19.65 -17.83 -17.28
N ASN A 224 -20.59 -17.43 -18.15
CA ASN A 224 -20.40 -17.41 -19.59
C ASN A 224 -19.97 -16.01 -20.05
N PRO A 225 -18.76 -15.81 -20.62
CA PRO A 225 -18.30 -14.50 -21.11
C PRO A 225 -19.22 -13.86 -22.16
N LYS A 226 -20.09 -14.63 -22.82
CA LYS A 226 -21.10 -14.08 -23.75
C LYS A 226 -22.24 -13.35 -23.04
N GLU A 227 -22.53 -13.74 -21.79
CA GLU A 227 -23.58 -13.15 -20.95
C GLU A 227 -23.03 -12.05 -20.03
N TYR A 228 -21.73 -12.11 -19.74
CA TYR A 228 -21.03 -11.20 -18.83
C TYR A 228 -19.91 -10.46 -19.56
N PRO A 229 -20.16 -9.26 -20.10
CA PRO A 229 -19.23 -8.57 -21.00
C PRO A 229 -17.93 -8.12 -20.31
N GLY A 230 -17.92 -8.00 -18.98
CA GLY A 230 -16.73 -7.67 -18.20
C GLY A 230 -15.76 -8.84 -18.05
N LEU A 231 -16.22 -10.06 -18.35
CA LEU A 231 -15.44 -11.27 -18.20
C LEU A 231 -14.78 -11.68 -19.52
N ASN A 232 -13.62 -12.31 -19.44
CA ASN A 232 -13.02 -13.03 -20.55
C ASN A 232 -12.49 -14.40 -20.11
N HIS A 233 -12.14 -15.25 -21.07
CA HIS A 233 -11.64 -16.60 -20.74
C HIS A 233 -10.35 -16.59 -19.90
N LYS A 234 -9.48 -15.58 -20.06
CA LYS A 234 -8.25 -15.46 -19.26
C LYS A 234 -8.57 -15.36 -17.77
N MET A 235 -9.56 -14.56 -17.38
CA MET A 235 -9.99 -14.43 -15.98
C MET A 235 -10.58 -15.74 -15.43
N ILE A 236 -11.36 -16.45 -16.24
CA ILE A 236 -11.90 -17.77 -15.85
C ILE A 236 -10.76 -18.76 -15.61
N PHE A 237 -9.79 -18.86 -16.54
CA PHE A 237 -8.62 -19.73 -16.37
C PHE A 237 -7.81 -19.33 -15.14
N ARG A 238 -7.66 -18.04 -14.88
CA ARG A 238 -6.99 -17.54 -13.66
C ARG A 238 -7.66 -18.06 -12.39
N CYS A 239 -9.00 -18.09 -12.35
CA CYS A 239 -9.76 -18.68 -11.23
C CYS A 239 -9.62 -20.21 -11.18
N MET A 240 -9.59 -20.90 -12.33
CA MET A 240 -9.37 -22.36 -12.40
C MET A 240 -7.98 -22.79 -11.91
N ASP A 241 -6.96 -21.94 -12.09
CA ASP A 241 -5.59 -22.20 -11.67
C ASP A 241 -5.40 -22.13 -10.15
N ILE A 242 -6.40 -21.62 -9.41
CA ILE A 242 -6.36 -21.56 -7.94
C ILE A 242 -6.41 -22.98 -7.37
N LYS A 243 -5.29 -23.39 -6.78
CA LYS A 243 -5.15 -24.63 -6.01
C LYS A 243 -4.84 -24.24 -4.58
N VAL A 244 -5.82 -24.40 -3.69
CA VAL A 244 -5.73 -24.10 -2.26
C VAL A 244 -5.93 -25.35 -1.43
#